data_AF-A0A6J6I342-F1
#
_entry.id   AF-A0A6J6I342-F1
#
_cell.length_a   1.000
_cell.length_b   1.000
_cell.length_c   1.000
_cell.angle_alpha   90.00
_cell.angle_beta   90.00
_cell.angle_gamma   90.00
#
_symmetry.space_group_name_H-M   'P 1'
#
loop_
_entity.id
_entity.type
_entity.pdbx_description
1 polymer ?
#
loop_
_entity_poly.entity_id
_entity_poly.type
_entity_poly.pdbx_seq_one_letter_code
_entity_poly.pdbx_strand_id
1 'polypeptide(L)'
;MARWSEHPATTKFGKEKLSFGQRSADVLRNAMGSWPFVFGALAFLAVWMYFNSDGAFDPFPFILLNLILSCVAALQGAILLIAAKREDQINSELAIHTYQIDQENLALTKQVHELSLKIEALTAQIHKALTKDQQ
;
A
#
# COMPACT_ATOMS: atom_id res chain seq x y z
N MET A 1 6.43 21.32 -5.83
CA MET A 1 6.14 19.87 -5.90
C MET A 1 5.74 19.42 -4.51
N ALA A 2 4.47 19.15 -4.28
CA ALA A 2 3.96 18.83 -2.95
C ALA A 2 4.57 17.53 -2.41
N ARG A 3 5.08 17.59 -1.18
CA ARG A 3 5.72 16.47 -0.48
C ARG A 3 4.62 15.52 0.02
N TRP A 4 4.28 14.52 -0.78
CA TRP A 4 3.28 13.49 -0.44
C TRP A 4 3.55 12.79 0.91
N SER A 5 4.76 12.93 1.47
CA SER A 5 5.16 12.39 2.77
C SER A 5 4.59 13.11 4.00
N GLU A 6 3.88 14.24 3.84
CA GLU A 6 3.36 15.05 4.96
C GLU A 6 1.84 15.07 5.05
N HIS A 7 1.15 14.26 4.24
CA HIS A 7 -0.31 14.22 4.25
C HIS A 7 -0.81 13.62 5.58
N PRO A 8 -1.71 14.30 6.33
CA PRO A 8 -2.19 13.87 7.65
C PRO A 8 -2.82 12.47 7.65
N ALA A 9 -3.30 12.01 6.49
CA ALA A 9 -3.73 10.62 6.30
C ALA A 9 -2.59 9.62 6.52
N THR A 10 -1.41 9.83 5.90
CA THR A 10 -0.27 8.89 6.02
C THR A 10 0.38 8.88 7.42
N THR A 11 0.30 9.97 8.16
CA THR A 11 0.91 10.11 9.49
C THR A 11 0.17 9.34 10.58
N LYS A 12 -1.13 9.07 10.40
CA LYS A 12 -1.90 8.20 11.31
C LYS A 12 -1.57 6.71 11.09
N PHE A 13 -1.47 6.26 9.84
CA PHE A 13 -1.18 4.85 9.52
C PHE A 13 0.28 4.44 9.78
N GLY A 14 1.23 5.38 9.72
CA GLY A 14 2.65 5.11 9.96
C GLY A 14 3.06 5.00 11.44
N LYS A 15 2.18 5.37 12.39
CA LYS A 15 2.51 5.50 13.82
C LYS A 15 1.66 4.63 14.75
N GLU A 16 0.84 3.72 14.23
CA GLU A 16 0.33 2.65 15.07
C GLU A 16 1.49 1.71 15.40
N LYS A 17 1.89 1.76 16.67
CA LYS A 17 2.97 1.01 17.30
C LYS A 17 3.15 -0.38 16.66
N LEU A 18 4.09 -0.47 15.71
CA LEU A 18 4.51 -1.75 15.14
C LEU A 18 4.91 -2.64 16.30
N SER A 19 4.09 -3.67 16.57
CA SER A 19 4.49 -4.74 17.48
C SER A 19 5.84 -5.27 17.01
N PHE A 20 6.73 -5.61 17.95
CA PHE A 20 8.07 -6.09 17.63
C PHE A 20 8.03 -7.21 16.57
N GLY A 21 6.99 -8.07 16.61
CA GLY A 21 6.75 -9.11 15.61
C GLY A 21 6.40 -8.62 14.21
N GLN A 22 5.64 -7.53 14.06
CA GLN A 22 5.31 -6.96 12.74
C GLN A 22 6.52 -6.31 12.09
N ARG A 23 7.38 -5.67 12.88
CA ARG A 23 8.63 -5.09 12.40
C ARG A 23 9.62 -6.17 11.95
N SER A 24 9.71 -7.28 12.69
CA SER A 24 10.49 -8.46 12.29
C SER A 24 9.95 -9.09 11.01
N ALA A 25 8.62 -9.20 10.87
CA ALA A 25 7.98 -9.77 9.69
C ALA A 25 8.22 -8.94 8.43
N ASP A 26 8.17 -7.60 8.52
CA ASP A 26 8.49 -6.72 7.38
C ASP A 26 9.97 -6.76 6.99
N VAL A 27 10.88 -6.86 7.96
CA VAL A 27 12.32 -7.06 7.68
C VAL A 27 12.56 -8.40 7.01
N LEU A 28 11.90 -9.47 7.49
CA LEU A 28 12.00 -10.81 6.92
C LEU A 28 11.42 -10.84 5.50
N ARG A 29 10.26 -10.20 5.27
CA ARG A 29 9.62 -10.05 3.96
C ARG A 29 10.53 -9.33 2.97
N ASN A 30 11.11 -8.21 3.37
CA ASN A 30 12.02 -7.44 2.50
C ASN A 30 13.35 -8.19 2.26
N ALA A 31 13.85 -8.96 3.23
CA ALA A 31 15.06 -9.76 3.06
C ALA A 31 14.83 -10.95 2.11
N MET A 32 13.70 -11.64 2.22
CA MET A 32 13.33 -12.78 1.37
C MET A 32 13.05 -12.39 -0.09
N GLY A 33 12.68 -11.13 -0.36
CA GLY A 33 12.47 -10.61 -1.72
C GLY A 33 13.75 -10.20 -2.46
N SER A 34 14.93 -10.33 -1.83
CA SER A 34 16.20 -9.89 -2.41
C SER A 34 16.88 -11.00 -3.23
N TRP A 35 17.43 -10.65 -4.40
CA TRP A 35 18.26 -11.56 -5.22
C TRP A 35 19.38 -12.29 -4.45
N PRO A 36 20.13 -11.67 -3.51
CA PRO A 36 21.15 -12.39 -2.75
C PRO A 36 20.60 -13.49 -1.82
N PHE A 37 19.33 -13.40 -1.38
CA PHE A 37 18.71 -14.44 -0.55
C PHE A 37 18.54 -15.76 -1.31
N VAL A 38 18.16 -15.68 -2.59
CA VAL A 38 18.00 -16.85 -3.47
C VAL A 38 19.34 -17.57 -3.65
N PHE A 39 20.41 -16.82 -3.91
CA PHE A 39 21.75 -17.40 -4.03
C PHE A 39 22.26 -17.98 -2.71
N GLY A 40 21.97 -17.34 -1.57
CA GLY A 40 22.28 -17.87 -0.25
C GLY A 40 21.56 -19.19 0.06
N ALA A 41 20.28 -19.30 -0.30
CA ALA A 41 19.51 -20.53 -0.14
C ALA A 41 20.05 -21.67 -1.03
N LEU A 42 20.41 -21.37 -2.28
CA LEU A 42 21.04 -22.34 -3.18
C LEU A 42 22.41 -22.80 -2.69
N ALA A 43 23.23 -21.86 -2.19
CA ALA A 43 24.54 -22.19 -1.61
C ALA A 43 24.39 -23.04 -0.34
N PHE A 44 23.44 -22.70 0.54
CA PHE A 44 23.13 -23.50 1.73
C PHE A 44 22.71 -24.92 1.36
N LEU A 45 21.86 -25.09 0.34
CA LEU A 45 21.42 -26.39 -0.14
C LEU A 45 22.59 -27.21 -0.73
N ALA A 46 23.48 -26.56 -1.50
CA ALA A 46 24.68 -27.20 -2.04
C ALA A 46 25.65 -27.65 -0.93
N VAL A 47 25.87 -26.80 0.09
CA VAL A 47 26.70 -27.12 1.27
C VAL A 47 26.07 -28.26 2.08
N TRP A 48 24.75 -28.24 2.28
CA TRP A 48 24.05 -29.28 3.02
C TRP A 48 24.14 -30.64 2.33
N MET A 49 23.93 -30.66 1.00
CA MET A 49 24.08 -31.87 0.19
C MET A 49 25.51 -32.41 0.23
N TYR A 50 26.52 -31.54 0.23
CA TYR A 50 27.94 -31.93 0.35
C TYR A 50 28.26 -32.51 1.74
N PHE A 51 27.84 -31.86 2.82
CA PHE A 51 28.07 -32.34 4.19
C PHE A 51 27.32 -33.64 4.53
N ASN A 52 26.14 -33.87 3.96
CA ASN A 52 25.36 -35.09 4.19
C ASN A 52 25.88 -36.29 3.39
N SER A 53 26.89 -36.11 2.53
CA SER A 53 27.44 -37.18 1.69
C SER A 53 28.25 -38.22 2.48
N ASP A 54 28.83 -37.85 3.64
CA ASP A 54 29.77 -38.71 4.39
C ASP A 54 29.17 -39.38 5.63
N GLY A 55 27.90 -39.12 5.95
CA GLY A 55 27.22 -39.72 7.10
C GLY A 55 25.72 -39.55 6.97
N ALA A 56 25.01 -40.67 6.90
CA ALA A 56 23.59 -40.84 6.56
C ALA A 56 22.59 -40.19 7.54
N PHE A 57 22.79 -38.91 7.89
CA PHE A 57 21.94 -38.15 8.79
C PHE A 57 20.63 -37.71 8.09
N ASP A 58 20.64 -37.56 6.75
CA ASP A 58 19.43 -37.35 5.92
C ASP A 58 19.57 -38.03 4.54
N PRO A 59 19.36 -39.36 4.43
CA PRO A 59 19.41 -40.09 3.17
C PRO A 59 18.38 -39.58 2.15
N PHE A 60 18.66 -39.75 0.86
CA PHE A 60 17.69 -39.48 -0.20
C PHE A 60 16.38 -40.23 0.09
N PRO A 61 15.21 -39.56 0.25
CA PRO A 61 14.82 -38.24 -0.25
C PRO A 61 14.73 -37.13 0.83
N PHE A 62 15.86 -36.73 1.44
CA PHE A 62 16.05 -35.55 2.29
C PHE A 62 14.80 -35.08 3.07
N ILE A 63 14.29 -35.92 3.98
CA ILE A 63 12.98 -35.73 4.62
C ILE A 63 12.99 -34.48 5.52
N LEU A 64 14.12 -34.24 6.20
CA LEU A 64 14.27 -33.13 7.14
C LEU A 64 14.41 -31.80 6.40
N LEU A 65 15.19 -31.78 5.32
CA LEU A 65 15.34 -30.59 4.49
C LEU A 65 14.00 -30.19 3.87
N ASN A 66 13.26 -31.14 3.30
CA ASN A 66 11.93 -30.88 2.75
C ASN A 66 10.93 -30.40 3.81
N LEU A 67 10.99 -30.94 5.03
CA LEU A 67 10.13 -30.50 6.12
C LEU A 67 10.42 -29.06 6.55
N ILE A 68 11.71 -28.70 6.71
CA ILE A 68 12.12 -27.35 7.07
C ILE A 68 11.72 -26.36 5.97
N LEU A 69 11.99 -26.67 4.70
CA LEU A 69 11.61 -25.82 3.58
C LEU A 69 10.09 -25.62 3.49
N SER A 70 9.31 -26.68 3.70
CA SER A 70 7.85 -26.59 3.72
C SER A 70 7.34 -25.71 4.87
N CYS A 71 7.95 -25.83 6.04
CA CYS A 71 7.62 -24.99 7.20
C CYS A 71 7.96 -23.51 6.94
N VAL A 72 9.12 -23.22 6.34
CA VAL A 72 9.52 -21.86 5.95
C VAL A 72 8.55 -21.28 4.93
N ALA A 73 8.14 -22.06 3.92
CA ALA A 73 7.16 -21.63 2.93
C ALA A 73 5.77 -21.36 3.55
N ALA A 74 5.32 -22.21 4.48
CA ALA A 74 4.07 -21.99 5.20
C ALA A 74 4.10 -20.70 6.04
N LEU A 75 5.22 -20.45 6.73
CA LEU A 75 5.43 -19.24 7.51
C LEU A 75 5.48 -17.99 6.61
N GLN A 76 6.11 -18.09 5.44
CA GLN A 76 6.10 -17.04 4.42
C GLN A 76 4.67 -16.69 3.98
N GLY A 77 3.84 -17.70 3.69
CA GLY A 77 2.43 -17.49 3.31
C GLY A 77 1.61 -16.84 4.43
N ALA A 78 1.82 -17.24 5.69
CA ALA A 78 1.15 -16.64 6.83
C ALA A 78 1.54 -15.16 7.04
N ILE A 79 2.83 -14.83 6.92
CA ILE A 79 3.30 -13.44 7.00
C ILE A 79 2.69 -12.60 5.87
N LEU A 80 2.67 -13.13 4.65
CA LEU A 80 2.07 -12.45 3.51
C LEU A 80 0.58 -12.15 3.75
N LEU A 81 -0.16 -13.12 4.30
CA LEU A 81 -1.58 -12.95 4.62
C LEU A 81 -1.81 -11.90 5.73
N ILE A 82 -0.96 -11.88 6.76
CA ILE A 82 -1.01 -10.88 7.82
C ILE A 82 -0.72 -9.48 7.25
N ALA A 83 0.28 -9.36 6.38
CA ALA A 83 0.61 -8.09 5.72
C ALA A 83 -0.54 -7.61 4.83
N ALA A 84 -1.11 -8.51 4.01
CA ALA A 84 -2.24 -8.21 3.14
C ALA A 84 -3.49 -7.77 3.92
N LYS A 85 -3.81 -8.45 5.03
CA LYS A 85 -4.95 -8.08 5.90
C LYS A 85 -4.80 -6.66 6.46
N ARG A 86 -3.57 -6.27 6.82
CA ARG A 86 -3.29 -4.92 7.33
C ARG A 86 -3.39 -3.86 6.23
N GLU A 87 -2.85 -4.13 5.04
CA GLU A 87 -2.97 -3.21 3.91
C GLU A 87 -4.44 -3.01 3.48
N ASP A 88 -5.24 -4.07 3.49
CA ASP A 88 -6.67 -3.99 3.16
C ASP A 88 -7.46 -3.13 4.15
N GLN A 89 -7.19 -3.26 5.45
CA GLN A 89 -7.80 -2.40 6.48
C GLN A 89 -7.48 -0.92 6.27
N ILE A 90 -6.21 -0.60 6.02
CA ILE A 90 -5.76 0.78 5.76
C ILE A 90 -6.41 1.31 4.48
N ASN A 91 -6.44 0.51 3.41
CA ASN A 91 -7.02 0.89 2.13
C ASN A 91 -8.53 1.14 2.24
N SER A 92 -9.25 0.35 3.05
CA SER A 92 -10.68 0.55 3.29
C SER A 92 -10.97 1.89 3.97
N GLU A 93 -10.23 2.22 5.04
CA GLU A 93 -10.38 3.51 5.72
C GLU A 93 -10.03 4.69 4.81
N LEU A 94 -8.94 4.57 4.03
CA LEU A 94 -8.56 5.57 3.04
C LEU A 94 -9.64 5.76 1.96
N ALA A 95 -10.28 4.68 1.51
CA ALA A 95 -11.36 4.74 0.52
C ALA A 95 -12.57 5.51 1.06
N ILE A 96 -12.97 5.29 2.32
CA ILE A 96 -14.07 6.02 2.96
C ILE A 96 -13.75 7.52 3.04
N HIS A 97 -12.54 7.88 3.49
CA HIS A 97 -12.12 9.28 3.56
C HIS A 97 -12.05 9.94 2.18
N THR A 98 -11.51 9.24 1.19
CA THR A 98 -11.44 9.74 -0.19
C THR A 98 -12.83 9.99 -0.75
N TYR A 99 -13.78 9.09 -0.47
CA TYR A 99 -15.17 9.24 -0.89
C TYR A 99 -15.86 10.46 -0.25
N GLN A 100 -15.63 10.71 1.04
CA GLN A 100 -16.17 11.89 1.72
C GLN A 100 -15.63 13.20 1.11
N ILE A 101 -14.32 13.27 0.90
CA ILE A 101 -13.68 14.42 0.26
C ILE A 101 -14.20 14.61 -1.17
N ASP A 102 -14.41 13.53 -1.92
CA ASP A 102 -14.95 13.60 -3.28
C ASP A 102 -16.38 14.17 -3.28
N GLN A 103 -17.23 13.76 -2.35
CA GLN A 103 -18.57 14.35 -2.20
C GLN A 103 -18.53 15.84 -1.85
N GLU A 104 -17.65 16.24 -0.93
CA GLU A 104 -17.47 17.65 -0.58
C GLU A 104 -17.00 18.48 -1.78
N ASN A 105 -16.03 17.96 -2.54
CA ASN A 105 -15.53 18.59 -3.76
C ASN A 105 -16.62 18.71 -4.82
N LEU A 106 -17.46 17.70 -4.99
CA LEU A 106 -18.62 17.74 -5.89
C LEU A 106 -19.61 18.82 -5.45
N ALA A 107 -19.92 18.92 -4.15
CA ALA A 107 -20.81 19.95 -3.63
C ALA A 107 -20.23 21.36 -3.84
N LEU A 108 -18.94 21.54 -3.60
CA LEU A 108 -18.26 22.81 -3.82
C LEU A 108 -18.23 23.19 -5.31
N THR A 109 -17.98 22.22 -6.19
CA THR A 109 -17.98 22.43 -7.65
C THR A 109 -19.36 22.85 -8.14
N LYS A 110 -20.44 22.25 -7.61
CA LYS A 110 -21.82 22.68 -7.92
C LYS A 110 -22.08 24.12 -7.47
N GLN A 111 -21.66 24.50 -6.27
CA GLN A 111 -21.80 25.87 -5.78
C GLN A 111 -21.05 26.88 -6.66
N VAL A 112 -19.81 26.56 -7.06
CA VAL A 112 -19.03 27.41 -7.97
C VAL A 112 -19.74 27.55 -9.33
N HIS A 113 -20.29 26.47 -9.86
CA HIS A 113 -21.05 26.52 -11.12
C HIS A 113 -22.31 27.40 -11.00
N GLU A 114 -23.10 27.25 -9.94
CA GLU A 114 -24.27 28.10 -9.70
C GLU A 114 -23.92 29.58 -9.55
N LEU A 115 -22.84 29.89 -8.84
CA LEU A 115 -22.35 31.26 -8.72
C LEU A 115 -21.91 31.82 -10.07
N SER A 116 -21.24 31.01 -10.90
CA SER A 116 -20.86 31.39 -12.26
C SER A 116 -22.08 31.75 -13.12
N LEU A 117 -23.15 30.95 -13.05
CA LEU A 117 -24.40 31.23 -13.76
C LEU A 117 -25.06 32.52 -13.27
N LYS A 118 -25.05 32.78 -11.96
CA LYS A 118 -25.57 34.04 -11.40
C LYS A 118 -24.77 35.25 -11.87
N ILE A 119 -23.44 35.15 -11.89
CA ILE A 119 -22.55 36.21 -12.40
C ILE A 119 -22.84 36.48 -13.88
N GLU A 120 -22.99 35.43 -14.70
CA GLU A 120 -23.29 35.57 -16.12
C GLU A 120 -24.65 36.26 -16.33
N ALA A 121 -25.69 35.85 -15.58
CA ALA A 121 -27.01 36.46 -15.65
C ALA A 121 -27.02 37.94 -15.24
N LEU A 122 -26.30 38.31 -14.17
CA LEU A 122 -26.16 39.70 -13.75
C LEU A 122 -25.37 40.52 -14.78
N THR A 123 -24.31 39.95 -15.35
CA THR A 123 -23.51 40.60 -16.40
C THR A 123 -24.35 40.88 -17.64
N ALA A 124 -25.19 39.94 -18.06
CA ALA A 124 -26.13 40.12 -19.17
C ALA A 124 -27.17 41.22 -18.90
N GLN A 125 -27.67 41.32 -17.66
CA GLN A 125 -28.60 42.38 -17.26
C GLN A 125 -27.94 43.77 -17.29
N ILE A 126 -26.72 43.90 -16.76
CA ILE A 126 -25.95 45.15 -16.83
C ILE A 126 -25.72 45.55 -18.29
N HIS A 127 -25.33 44.60 -19.15
CA HIS A 127 -25.10 44.87 -20.56
C HIS A 127 -26.37 45.38 -21.27
N LYS A 128 -27.53 44.81 -20.97
CA LYS A 128 -28.83 45.29 -21.48
C LYS A 128 -29.23 46.67 -20.95
N ALA A 129 -28.93 46.98 -19.69
CA ALA A 129 -29.25 48.28 -19.11
C ALA A 129 -28.40 49.40 -19.74
N LEU A 130 -27.11 49.17 -19.91
CA LEU A 130 -26.18 50.12 -20.55
C LEU A 130 -26.52 50.38 -22.02
N THR A 131 -27.00 49.37 -22.75
CA THR A 131 -27.39 49.53 -24.16
C THR A 131 -28.72 50.26 -24.33
N LYS A 132 -29.64 50.19 -23.36
CA LYS A 132 -30.89 50.97 -23.37
C LYS A 132 -30.67 52.45 -23.08
N ASP A 133 -29.68 52.80 -22.26
CA ASP A 133 -29.39 54.19 -21.88
C ASP A 133 -28.67 54.99 -23.00
N GLN A 134 -28.22 54.29 -24.05
CA GLN A 134 -27.54 54.86 -25.22
C GLN A 134 -28.48 55.09 -26.44
N GLN A 135 -29.78 54.79 -26.33
CA GLN A 135 -30.81 55.04 -27.35
C GLN A 135 -31.77 56.14 -26.90
#